data_AF-A0A534Y7Z2-F1
#
_entry.id   AF-A0A534Y7Z2-F1
#
_cell.length_a   1.000
_cell.length_b   1.000
_cell.length_c   1.000
_cell.angle_alpha   90.00
_cell.angle_beta   90.00
_cell.angle_gamma   90.00
#
_symmetry.space_group_name_H-M   'P 1'
#
loop_
_entity.id
_entity.type
_entity.pdbx_description
1 polymer ?
#
loop_
_entity_poly.entity_id
_entity_poly.type
_entity_poly.pdbx_seq_one_letter_code
_entity_poly.pdbx_strand_id
1 'polypeptide(L)' 'MRALASISVQSNHVHAVAEGDDVQSLSRGLQGLGASISKRINRVSGRRGRVFDDRFFARVLRTPREVANALG' A
#
# COMPACT_ATOMS: atom_id res chain seq x y z
N MET A 1 -4.54 -10.21 0.97
CA MET A 1 -3.38 -9.64 1.65
C MET A 1 -3.43 -10.22 3.04
N ARG A 2 -2.39 -10.96 3.44
CA ARG A 2 -2.31 -11.59 4.75
C ARG A 2 -1.78 -10.62 5.79
N ALA A 3 -0.68 -9.93 5.48
CA ALA A 3 -0.07 -8.95 6.38
C ALA A 3 0.58 -7.78 5.64
N LEU A 4 0.67 -6.64 6.32
CA LEU A 4 1.47 -5.48 5.95
C LEU A 4 2.76 -5.52 6.77
N ALA A 5 3.87 -5.88 6.14
CA ALA A 5 5.15 -6.10 6.80
C ALA A 5 5.89 -4.79 7.12
N SER A 6 5.79 -3.79 6.24
CA SER A 6 6.36 -2.46 6.44
C SER A 6 5.56 -1.40 5.70
N ILE A 7 5.58 -0.18 6.22
CA ILE A 7 4.97 1.00 5.60
C ILE A 7 5.86 2.22 5.83
N SER A 8 6.03 3.03 4.79
CA SER A 8 6.72 4.31 4.83
C SER A 8 5.91 5.37 4.09
N VAL A 9 5.65 6.49 4.75
CA VAL A 9 4.92 7.62 4.17
C VAL A 9 5.95 8.62 3.67
N GLN A 10 6.00 8.82 2.36
CA GLN A 10 6.79 9.86 1.72
C GLN A 10 5.92 11.09 1.43
N SER A 11 6.56 12.18 1.02
CA SER A 11 5.87 13.47 0.80
C SER A 11 4.79 13.40 -0.27
N ASN A 12 4.91 12.51 -1.25
CA ASN A 12 4.00 12.39 -2.39
C ASN A 12 3.40 10.98 -2.60
N HIS A 13 3.82 9.96 -1.85
CA HIS A 13 3.28 8.60 -1.98
C HIS A 13 3.57 7.73 -0.73
N VAL A 14 2.96 6.54 -0.70
CA VAL A 14 3.15 5.56 0.37
C VAL A 14 3.87 4.33 -0.19
N HIS A 15 4.98 3.96 0.43
CA HIS A 15 5.63 2.67 0.20
C HIS A 15 5.10 1.64 1.18
N ALA A 16 4.84 0.43 0.69
CA ALA A 16 4.38 -0.68 1.49
C ALA A 16 5.04 -1.98 1.05
N VAL A 17 5.42 -2.81 2.02
CA VAL A 17 5.78 -4.21 1.82
C VAL A 17 4.67 -5.04 2.44
N ALA A 18 4.07 -5.93 1.65
CA ALA A 18 2.94 -6.75 2.07
C ALA A 18 3.08 -8.17 1.54
N GLU A 19 2.54 -9.12 2.29
CA GLU A 19 2.49 -10.54 1.92
C GLU A 19 1.04 -11.00 1.73
N GLY A 20 0.86 -12.02 0.89
CA GLY A 20 -0.45 -12.63 0.63
C GLY A 20 -0.29 -13.88 -0.23
N ASP A 21 -1.33 -14.69 -0.23
CA ASP A 21 -1.30 -16.03 -0.83
C ASP A 21 -1.25 -15.98 -2.36
N ASP A 22 -1.83 -14.93 -2.95
CA ASP A 22 -1.86 -14.71 -4.39
C ASP A 22 -1.96 -13.21 -4.75
N VAL A 23 -1.76 -12.91 -6.03
CA VAL A 23 -1.76 -11.54 -6.59
C VAL A 23 -3.12 -10.86 -6.44
N GLN A 24 -4.23 -11.59 -6.62
CA GLN A 24 -5.58 -11.02 -6.50
C GLN A 24 -5.88 -10.65 -5.06
N SER A 25 -5.51 -11.53 -4.11
CA SER A 25 -5.60 -11.29 -2.68
C SER A 25 -4.80 -10.07 -2.27
N LEU A 26 -3.56 -9.90 -2.76
CA LEU A 26 -2.75 -8.70 -2.51
C LEU A 26 -3.40 -7.45 -3.11
N SER A 27 -3.82 -7.50 -4.38
CA SER A 27 -4.44 -6.37 -5.08
C SER A 27 -5.70 -5.86 -4.37
N ARG A 28 -6.61 -6.76 -3.98
CA ARG A 28 -7.83 -6.40 -3.23
C ARG A 28 -7.52 -5.80 -1.86
N GLY A 29 -6.53 -6.36 -1.16
CA GLY A 29 -6.10 -5.87 0.15
C GLY A 29 -5.52 -4.45 0.08
N LEU A 30 -4.62 -4.20 -0.88
CA LEU A 30 -4.04 -2.87 -1.11
C LEU A 30 -5.08 -1.86 -1.58
N GLN A 31 -6.03 -2.27 -2.43
CA GLN A 31 -7.15 -1.41 -2.84
C GLN A 31 -8.01 -1.02 -1.63
N GLY A 32 -8.34 -1.97 -0.76
CA GLY A 32 -9.08 -1.70 0.48
C GLY A 32 -8.32 -0.77 1.43
N LEU A 33 -7.02 -0.97 1.58
CA LEU A 33 -6.14 -0.10 2.37
C LEU A 33 -6.12 1.33 1.80
N GLY A 34 -5.88 1.50 0.51
CA GLY A 34 -5.88 2.81 -0.15
C GLY A 34 -7.22 3.53 -0.04
N ALA A 35 -8.34 2.81 -0.17
CA ALA A 35 -9.67 3.37 0.02
C ALA A 35 -9.91 3.80 1.47
N SER A 36 -9.48 2.99 2.45
CA SER A 36 -9.56 3.32 3.89
C SER A 36 -8.76 4.58 4.23
N ILE A 37 -7.51 4.66 3.76
CA ILE A 37 -6.64 5.82 3.95
C ILE A 37 -7.28 7.06 3.31
N SER A 38 -7.76 6.95 2.07
CA SER A 38 -8.40 8.06 1.37
C SER A 38 -9.62 8.60 2.13
N LYS A 39 -10.48 7.71 2.64
CA LYS A 39 -11.64 8.10 3.44
C LYS A 39 -11.24 8.82 4.73
N ARG A 40 -10.20 8.33 5.41
CA ARG A 40 -9.68 8.95 6.65
C ARG A 40 -9.09 10.34 6.38
N ILE A 41 -8.23 10.48 5.37
CA ILE A 41 -7.64 11.75 4.96
C ILE A 41 -8.75 12.76 4.60
N ASN A 42 -9.69 12.36 3.75
CA ASN A 42 -10.82 13.22 3.39
C ASN A 42 -11.61 13.70 4.61
N ARG A 43 -11.89 12.78 5.55
CA ARG A 43 -12.61 13.12 6.79
C ARG A 43 -11.85 14.12 7.65
N VAL A 44 -10.56 13.88 7.94
CA VAL A 44 -9.78 14.76 8.82
C VAL A 44 -9.46 16.11 8.19
N SER A 45 -9.35 16.16 6.86
CA SER A 45 -9.10 17.38 6.11
C SER A 45 -10.37 18.11 5.66
N GLY A 46 -11.56 17.64 6.02
CA GLY A 46 -12.83 18.26 5.62
C GLY A 46 -13.08 18.29 4.11
N ARG A 47 -12.38 17.45 3.34
CA ARG A 47 -12.42 17.43 1.88
C ARG A 47 -13.12 16.16 1.36
N ARG A 48 -13.35 16.11 0.05
CA ARG A 48 -13.90 14.96 -0.67
C ARG A 48 -13.09 14.70 -1.93
N GLY A 49 -13.27 13.52 -2.52
CA GLY A 49 -12.66 13.14 -3.79
C GLY A 49 -11.43 12.24 -3.66
N ARG A 50 -10.66 12.13 -4.75
CA ARG A 50 -9.47 11.27 -4.82
C ARG A 50 -8.34 11.80 -3.94
N VAL A 51 -7.61 10.90 -3.31
CA VAL A 51 -6.40 11.18 -2.54
C VAL A 51 -5.16 10.62 -3.24
N PHE A 52 -5.27 9.40 -3.76
CA PHE A 52 -4.27 8.80 -4.64
C PHE A 52 -4.70 8.96 -6.10
N ASP A 53 -3.74 9.25 -6.98
CA ASP A 53 -3.99 9.40 -8.42
C ASP A 53 -4.18 8.04 -9.10
N ASP A 54 -3.44 7.03 -8.65
CA ASP A 54 -3.44 5.66 -9.16
C ASP A 54 -3.81 4.62 -8.08
N ARG A 55 -4.06 3.38 -8.51
CA ARG A 55 -4.38 2.28 -7.57
C ARG A 55 -3.18 1.90 -6.69
N PHE A 56 -2.07 1.54 -7.32
CA PHE A 56 -0.75 1.29 -6.73
C PHE A 56 0.22 0.83 -7.84
N PHE A 57 1.52 1.01 -7.62
CA PHE A 57 2.57 0.30 -8.37
C PHE A 57 3.05 -0.90 -7.53
N ALA A 58 3.27 -2.06 -8.16
CA ALA A 58 3.69 -3.26 -7.46
C ALA A 58 4.88 -3.93 -8.15
N ARG A 59 5.81 -4.43 -7.33
CA ARG A 59 6.92 -5.29 -7.73
C ARG A 59 6.97 -6.50 -6.82
N VAL A 60 7.02 -7.69 -7.40
CA VAL A 60 7.18 -8.94 -6.63
C VAL A 60 8.62 -9.05 -6.13
N LEU A 61 8.80 -9.33 -4.84
CA LEU A 61 10.10 -9.61 -4.23
C LEU A 61 10.34 -11.11 -4.27
N ARG A 62 11.36 -11.56 -4.99
CA ARG A 62 11.58 -12.98 -5.29
C ARG A 62 12.63 -13.65 -4.41
N THR A 63 13.51 -12.86 -3.78
CA THR A 63 14.64 -13.37 -3.01
C THR A 63 14.67 -12.78 -1.60
N PRO A 64 15.23 -13.48 -0.60
CA PRO A 64 15.41 -12.91 0.74
C PRO A 64 16.17 -11.60 0.74
N ARG A 65 17.15 -11.43 -0.18
CA ARG A 65 17.91 -10.18 -0.35
C ARG A 65 17.01 -9.05 -0.83
N GLU A 66 16.11 -9.29 -1.76
CA GLU A 66 15.14 -8.28 -2.21
C GLU A 66 14.17 -7.88 -1.10
N VAL A 67 13.79 -8.82 -0.23
CA VAL A 67 12.97 -8.52 0.96
C VAL A 67 13.76 -7.67 1.95
N ALA A 68 14.99 -8.05 2.27
CA ALA A 68 15.85 -7.29 3.18
C ALA A 68 16.03 -5.85 2.70
N ASN A 69 16.35 -5.66 1.41
CA ASN A 69 16.51 -4.33 0.80
C ASN A 69 15.22 -3.50 0.74
N ALA A 70 14.05 -4.13 0.81
CA ALA A 70 12.76 -3.42 0.83
C ALA A 70 12.34 -3.02 2.26
N LEU A 71 12.96 -3.61 3.27
CA LEU A 71 12.69 -3.35 4.69
C LEU A 71 13.71 -2.39 5.32
N GLY A 72 14.88 -2.18 4.69
CA GLY A 72 15.97 -1.32 5.17
C GLY A 72 16.64 -0.56 4.04
#